data_AF-A0AAV1LUM4-F1
#
_entry.id   AF-A0AAV1LUM4-F1
#
_cell.length_a   1.000
_cell.length_b   1.000
_cell.length_c   1.000
_cell.angle_alpha   90.00
_cell.angle_beta   90.00
_cell.angle_gamma   90.00
#
_symmetry.space_group_name_H-M   'P 1'
#
loop_
_entity.id
_entity.type
_entity.pdbx_description
1 polymer ?
#
loop_
_entity_poly.entity_id
_entity_poly.type
_entity_poly.pdbx_seq_one_letter_code
_entity_poly.pdbx_strand_id
1 'polypeptide(L)'
;MPCKRKSSPSRESSQRQAKKLARLLESLKYAELIRQEQAERQAAFRASETPSQRVGKGENFIIPRIPIIPTDLPFQFKRLQFPIKLSFAMTINKAQEQTLQVAGVNLEKPCFSHGQLYVACLRVSNAQNLHILAPNGKTYNIVYSSVLK
;
A
#
# COMPACT_ATOMS: atom_id res chain seq x y z
N MET A 1 -35.64 19.00 -46.85
CA MET A 1 -34.22 18.64 -46.64
C MET A 1 -33.65 19.48 -45.50
N PRO A 2 -33.48 18.97 -44.27
CA PRO A 2 -32.94 19.76 -43.17
C PRO A 2 -31.40 19.76 -43.22
N CYS A 3 -30.83 20.96 -43.22
CA CYS A 3 -29.39 21.21 -43.28
C CYS A 3 -28.74 20.87 -41.94
N LYS A 4 -27.92 19.80 -41.88
CA LYS A 4 -27.13 19.47 -40.68
C LYS A 4 -25.98 20.48 -40.54
N ARG A 5 -26.10 21.41 -39.57
CA ARG A 5 -25.00 22.30 -39.16
C ARG A 5 -23.84 21.44 -38.61
N LYS A 6 -22.72 21.38 -39.33
CA LYS A 6 -21.47 20.80 -38.82
C LYS A 6 -20.98 21.65 -37.64
N SER A 7 -20.77 21.04 -36.47
CA SER A 7 -20.15 21.68 -35.32
C SER A 7 -18.73 22.14 -35.68
N SER A 8 -18.38 23.38 -35.35
CA SER A 8 -17.07 23.96 -35.65
C SER A 8 -15.96 23.28 -34.82
N PRO A 9 -14.77 22.98 -35.39
CA PRO A 9 -13.68 22.26 -34.73
C PRO A 9 -13.21 22.86 -33.39
N SER A 10 -13.37 24.18 -33.21
CA SER A 10 -12.97 24.90 -31.99
C SER A 10 -13.86 24.62 -30.78
N ARG A 11 -15.14 24.28 -30.99
CA ARG A 11 -16.06 23.92 -29.90
C ARG A 11 -15.82 22.50 -29.39
N GLU A 12 -15.45 21.58 -30.28
CA GLU A 12 -15.13 20.20 -29.89
C GLU A 12 -13.80 20.09 -29.13
N SER A 13 -12.78 20.88 -29.50
CA SER A 13 -11.52 20.95 -28.73
C SER A 13 -11.74 21.54 -27.32
N SER A 14 -12.57 22.59 -27.23
CA SER A 14 -12.94 23.23 -25.95
C SER A 14 -13.77 22.28 -25.07
N GLN A 15 -14.72 21.53 -25.64
CA GLN A 15 -15.49 20.51 -24.91
C GLN A 15 -14.62 19.32 -24.46
N ARG A 16 -13.64 18.90 -25.27
CA ARG A 16 -12.68 17.86 -24.89
C ARG A 16 -11.76 18.33 -23.77
N GLN A 17 -11.29 19.58 -23.80
CA GLN A 17 -10.54 20.18 -22.70
C GLN A 17 -11.38 20.28 -21.42
N ALA A 18 -12.63 20.75 -21.52
CA ALA A 18 -13.53 20.84 -20.36
C ALA A 18 -13.81 19.46 -19.72
N LYS A 19 -14.06 18.42 -20.52
CA LYS A 19 -14.22 17.05 -20.01
C LYS A 19 -12.94 16.50 -19.36
N LYS A 20 -11.77 16.84 -19.90
CA LYS A 20 -10.47 16.43 -19.33
C LYS A 20 -10.23 17.11 -17.98
N LEU A 21 -10.53 18.40 -17.87
CA LEU A 21 -10.46 19.15 -16.61
C LEU A 21 -11.46 18.62 -15.58
N ALA A 22 -12.70 18.31 -15.98
CA ALA A 22 -13.70 17.74 -15.08
C ALA A 22 -13.25 16.38 -14.49
N ARG A 23 -12.71 15.47 -15.32
CA ARG A 23 -12.16 14.18 -14.83
C ARG A 23 -10.95 14.37 -13.90
N LEU A 24 -10.08 15.33 -14.19
CA LEU A 24 -8.95 15.64 -13.33
C LEU A 24 -9.41 16.16 -11.97
N LEU A 25 -10.37 17.09 -11.94
CA LEU A 25 -10.96 17.61 -10.71
C LEU A 25 -11.64 16.50 -9.90
N GLU A 26 -12.35 15.60 -10.57
CA GLU A 26 -12.99 14.45 -9.93
C GLU A 26 -11.95 13.47 -9.34
N SER A 27 -10.85 13.22 -10.05
CA SER A 27 -9.74 12.38 -9.55
C SER A 27 -8.99 13.02 -8.38
N LEU A 28 -8.83 14.35 -8.36
CA LEU A 28 -8.21 15.07 -7.25
C LEU A 28 -9.11 15.04 -6.01
N LYS A 29 -10.42 15.23 -6.19
CA LYS A 29 -11.41 15.15 -5.10
C LYS A 29 -11.45 13.76 -4.47
N TYR A 30 -11.38 12.70 -5.29
CA TYR A 30 -11.31 11.33 -4.80
C TYR A 30 -10.01 11.05 -4.02
N ALA A 31 -8.88 11.59 -4.48
CA ALA A 31 -7.60 11.45 -3.79
C ALA A 31 -7.59 12.16 -2.43
N GLU A 32 -8.25 13.31 -2.29
CA GLU A 32 -8.42 14.00 -1.00
C GLU A 32 -9.33 13.23 -0.04
N LEU A 33 -10.44 12.67 -0.55
CA LEU A 33 -11.33 11.80 0.21
C LEU A 33 -10.60 10.57 0.78
N ILE A 34 -9.79 9.92 -0.06
CA ILE A 34 -8.97 8.79 0.38
C ILE A 34 -7.98 9.25 1.45
N ARG A 35 -7.32 10.40 1.30
CA ARG A 35 -6.40 10.92 2.33
C ARG A 35 -7.11 11.18 3.67
N GLN A 36 -8.31 11.74 3.64
CA GLN A 36 -9.11 11.98 4.84
C GLN A 36 -9.54 10.67 5.50
N GLU A 37 -10.07 9.73 4.72
CA GLU A 37 -10.49 8.42 5.23
C GLU A 37 -9.30 7.63 5.83
N GLN A 38 -8.12 7.71 5.20
CA GLN A 38 -6.89 7.11 5.75
C GLN A 38 -6.47 7.80 7.06
N ALA A 39 -6.55 9.13 7.14
CA ALA A 39 -6.21 9.88 8.35
C ALA A 39 -7.17 9.56 9.52
N GLU A 40 -8.46 9.44 9.24
CA GLU A 40 -9.48 9.07 10.23
C GLU A 40 -9.32 7.63 10.71
N ARG A 41 -9.07 6.68 9.80
CA ARG A 41 -8.76 5.29 10.17
C ARG A 41 -7.48 5.19 10.99
N GLN A 42 -6.49 6.04 10.70
CA GLN A 42 -5.25 6.11 11.47
C GLN A 42 -5.45 6.73 12.86
N ALA A 43 -6.35 7.72 13.00
CA ALA A 43 -6.75 8.26 14.29
C ALA A 43 -7.57 7.25 15.11
N ALA A 44 -8.49 6.51 14.47
CA ALA A 44 -9.27 5.44 15.10
C ALA A 44 -8.38 4.29 15.60
N PHE A 45 -7.35 3.91 14.83
CA PHE A 45 -6.35 2.92 15.26
C PHE A 45 -5.57 3.38 16.50
N ARG A 46 -5.21 4.67 16.59
CA ARG A 46 -4.59 5.23 17.80
C ARG A 46 -5.54 5.25 19.01
N ALA A 47 -6.84 5.36 18.78
CA ALA A 47 -7.86 5.37 19.82
C ALA A 47 -8.21 3.96 20.34
N SER A 48 -8.02 2.91 19.52
CA SER A 48 -8.26 1.52 19.90
C SER A 48 -7.08 0.84 20.60
N GLU A 49 -5.93 1.52 20.77
CA GLU A 49 -4.83 1.05 21.60
C GLU A 49 -5.27 0.87 23.05
N THR A 50 -5.45 -0.39 23.46
CA THR A 50 -5.77 -0.73 24.85
C THR A 50 -4.60 -0.37 25.79
N PRO A 51 -4.86 -0.04 27.08
CA PRO A 51 -3.80 0.39 28.02
C PRO A 51 -2.64 -0.61 28.18
N SER A 52 -2.82 -1.88 27.85
CA SER A 52 -1.78 -2.93 27.94
C SER A 52 -0.65 -2.81 26.91
N GLN A 53 -0.76 -1.94 25.89
CA GLN A 53 0.34 -1.68 24.94
C GLN A 53 1.20 -0.46 25.29
N ARG A 54 0.96 0.20 26.43
CA ARG A 54 1.77 1.33 26.89
C ARG A 54 3.08 0.89 27.57
N VAL A 55 3.92 0.14 26.88
CA VAL A 55 5.33 0.07 27.31
C VAL A 55 6.02 1.32 26.77
N GLY A 56 6.30 2.29 27.65
CA GLY A 56 7.19 3.42 27.35
C GLY A 56 6.55 4.74 26.89
N LYS A 57 5.28 5.04 27.22
CA LYS A 57 4.73 6.39 26.98
C LYS A 57 5.46 7.42 27.87
N GLY A 58 6.48 8.09 27.30
CA GLY A 58 7.29 9.12 27.98
C GLY A 58 8.71 8.70 28.34
N GLU A 59 9.13 7.48 28.00
CA GLU A 59 10.48 6.99 28.28
C GLU A 59 11.40 7.19 27.07
N ASN A 60 12.58 7.78 27.32
CA ASN A 60 13.60 7.95 26.30
C ASN A 60 14.40 6.64 26.16
N PHE A 61 14.33 6.01 24.99
CA PHE A 61 15.12 4.82 24.67
C PHE A 61 16.30 5.17 23.76
N ILE A 62 17.50 4.77 24.17
CA ILE A 62 18.70 4.85 23.32
C ILE A 62 18.77 3.56 22.51
N ILE A 63 18.63 3.66 21.18
CA ILE A 63 18.74 2.52 20.28
C ILE A 63 20.20 2.43 19.80
N PRO A 64 20.93 1.33 20.05
CA PRO A 64 22.30 1.18 19.58
C PRO A 64 22.37 0.95 18.06
N ARG A 65 23.48 1.36 17.44
CA ARG A 65 23.78 1.04 16.03
C ARG A 65 24.34 -0.38 15.94
N ILE A 66 23.79 -1.20 15.06
CA ILE A 66 24.22 -2.58 14.84
C ILE A 66 25.18 -2.64 13.64
N PRO A 67 26.37 -3.25 13.77
CA PRO A 67 27.24 -3.53 12.65
C PRO A 67 26.78 -4.77 11.88
N ILE A 68 26.66 -4.63 10.56
CA ILE A 68 26.35 -5.70 9.62
C ILE A 68 27.61 -5.91 8.77
N ILE A 69 28.23 -7.07 8.91
CA ILE A 69 29.47 -7.45 8.22
C ILE A 69 29.14 -8.64 7.31
N PRO A 70 29.03 -8.45 5.98
CA PRO A 70 28.89 -9.57 5.06
C PRO A 70 30.20 -10.37 5.01
N THR A 71 30.08 -11.69 5.00
CA THR A 71 31.23 -12.62 4.95
C THR A 71 31.63 -12.98 3.51
N ASP A 72 30.76 -12.72 2.55
CA ASP A 72 30.89 -13.24 1.17
C ASP A 72 31.57 -12.26 0.19
N LEU A 73 32.23 -11.22 0.71
CA LEU A 73 32.90 -10.22 -0.11
C LEU A 73 34.43 -10.41 -0.08
N PRO A 74 35.14 -10.17 -1.21
CA PRO A 74 36.59 -10.29 -1.27
C PRO A 74 37.33 -9.19 -0.49
N PHE A 75 36.61 -8.32 0.23
CA PHE A 75 37.14 -7.23 1.04
C PHE A 75 36.32 -7.06 2.32
N GLN A 76 36.95 -6.47 3.34
CA GLN A 76 36.27 -6.19 4.61
C GLN A 76 35.27 -5.05 4.43
N PHE A 77 33.98 -5.34 4.64
CA PHE A 77 32.90 -4.36 4.60
C PHE A 77 32.12 -4.39 5.92
N LYS A 78 31.81 -3.21 6.48
CA LYS A 78 31.03 -3.08 7.71
C LYS A 78 30.01 -1.96 7.55
N ARG A 79 28.72 -2.30 7.64
CA ARG A 79 27.61 -1.33 7.63
C ARG A 79 27.06 -1.14 9.04
N LEU A 80 27.18 0.07 9.60
CA LEU A 80 26.60 0.43 10.90
C LEU A 80 25.24 1.10 10.70
N GLN A 81 24.16 0.44 11.13
CA GLN A 81 22.79 0.93 10.95
C GLN A 81 21.97 0.82 12.24
N PHE A 82 21.06 1.78 12.47
CA PHE A 82 20.04 1.62 13.49
C PHE A 82 19.02 0.56 13.04
N PRO A 83 18.60 -0.36 13.92
CA PRO A 83 17.62 -1.41 13.59
C PRO A 83 16.18 -0.87 13.54
N ILE A 84 15.97 0.29 12.91
CA ILE A 84 14.67 0.94 12.78
C ILE A 84 14.38 1.20 11.31
N LYS A 85 13.12 1.00 10.93
CA LYS A 85 12.62 1.37 9.61
C LYS A 85 11.23 1.97 9.76
N LEU A 86 11.10 3.25 9.42
CA LEU A 86 9.79 3.90 9.29
C LEU A 86 9.07 3.30 8.08
N SER A 87 7.91 2.68 8.30
CA SER A 87 7.13 2.06 7.24
C SER A 87 5.66 2.04 7.62
N PHE A 88 4.85 2.80 6.87
CA PHE A 88 3.39 2.67 6.90
C PHE A 88 2.90 1.57 5.96
N ALA A 89 3.63 1.36 4.87
CA ALA A 89 3.40 0.29 3.91
C ALA A 89 4.72 -0.42 3.62
N MET A 90 4.65 -1.75 3.50
CA MET A 90 5.77 -2.60 3.14
C MET A 90 5.32 -3.62 2.09
N THR A 91 6.26 -4.14 1.31
CA THR A 91 5.95 -5.20 0.36
C THR A 91 5.70 -6.52 1.09
N ILE A 92 4.92 -7.42 0.48
CA ILE A 92 4.61 -8.74 1.04
C ILE A 92 5.89 -9.50 1.41
N ASN A 93 6.91 -9.47 0.54
CA ASN A 93 8.20 -10.12 0.80
C ASN A 93 8.95 -9.52 2.00
N LYS A 94 8.75 -8.24 2.31
CA LYS A 94 9.36 -7.60 3.49
C LYS A 94 8.57 -7.86 4.76
N ALA A 95 7.27 -8.10 4.65
CA ALA A 95 6.42 -8.53 5.75
C ALA A 95 6.53 -10.03 6.04
N GLN A 96 7.21 -10.80 5.17
CA GLN A 96 7.42 -12.22 5.38
C GLN A 96 8.08 -12.44 6.76
N GLU A 97 7.61 -13.47 7.48
CA GLU A 97 8.05 -13.79 8.85
C GLU A 97 7.70 -12.75 9.92
N GLN A 98 6.95 -11.69 9.59
CA GLN A 98 6.39 -10.77 10.57
C GLN A 98 4.94 -11.12 10.87
N THR A 99 4.53 -10.92 12.13
CA THR A 99 3.11 -10.98 12.54
C THR A 99 2.67 -9.56 12.89
N LEU A 100 1.59 -9.11 12.26
CA LEU A 100 0.99 -7.78 12.40
C LEU A 100 -0.36 -7.92 13.11
N GLN A 101 -0.66 -6.99 14.02
CA GLN A 101 -1.94 -7.01 14.73
C GLN A 101 -3.11 -6.60 13.84
N VAL A 102 -2.87 -5.64 12.94
CA VAL A 102 -3.81 -5.13 11.93
C VAL A 102 -3.02 -4.90 10.66
N ALA A 103 -3.56 -5.28 9.50
CA ALA A 103 -2.92 -5.03 8.22
C ALA A 103 -3.93 -4.73 7.11
N GLY A 104 -3.51 -3.86 6.20
CA GLY A 104 -4.18 -3.61 4.92
C GLY A 104 -3.40 -4.27 3.78
N VAL A 105 -4.08 -5.03 2.91
CA VAL A 105 -3.48 -5.59 1.68
C VAL A 105 -4.05 -4.86 0.48
N ASN A 106 -3.20 -4.13 -0.25
CA ASN A 106 -3.58 -3.47 -1.49
C ASN A 106 -3.39 -4.41 -2.69
N LEU A 107 -4.49 -4.78 -3.34
CA LEU A 107 -4.60 -5.63 -4.54
C LEU A 107 -5.19 -4.88 -5.73
N GLU A 108 -5.06 -3.55 -5.79
CA GLU A 108 -5.34 -2.76 -7.00
C GLU A 108 -4.58 -3.29 -8.23
N LYS A 109 -3.40 -3.87 -7.99
CA LYS A 109 -2.66 -4.68 -8.94
C LYS A 109 -2.59 -6.12 -8.42
N PRO A 110 -2.73 -7.15 -9.28
CA PRO A 110 -2.62 -8.54 -8.85
C PRO A 110 -1.21 -8.85 -8.32
N CYS A 111 -1.12 -9.82 -7.42
CA CYS A 111 0.16 -10.32 -6.93
C CYS A 111 1.00 -10.90 -8.09
N PHE A 112 2.31 -10.70 -8.04
CA PHE A 112 3.21 -11.07 -9.13
C PHE A 112 3.44 -12.58 -9.23
N SER A 113 3.36 -13.29 -8.10
CA SER A 113 3.57 -14.73 -8.05
C SER A 113 2.52 -15.44 -7.21
N HIS A 114 2.40 -16.74 -7.47
CA HIS A 114 1.60 -17.64 -6.65
C HIS A 114 2.06 -17.59 -5.19
N GLY A 115 1.13 -17.80 -4.26
CA GLY A 115 1.41 -17.83 -2.82
C GLY A 115 1.61 -16.47 -2.14
N GLN A 116 1.86 -15.37 -2.86
CA GLN A 116 2.07 -14.06 -2.23
C GLN A 116 0.84 -13.55 -1.49
N LEU A 117 -0.34 -13.68 -2.09
CA LEU A 117 -1.58 -13.29 -1.44
C LEU A 117 -1.79 -14.10 -0.14
N TYR A 118 -1.52 -15.40 -0.20
CA TYR A 118 -1.59 -16.27 0.97
C TYR A 118 -0.62 -15.83 2.08
N VAL A 119 0.64 -15.55 1.72
CA VAL A 119 1.64 -15.01 2.65
C VAL A 119 1.16 -13.70 3.27
N ALA A 120 0.56 -12.80 2.48
CA ALA A 120 0.03 -11.53 2.96
C ALA A 120 -1.12 -11.70 3.96
N CYS A 121 -2.10 -12.56 3.66
CA CYS A 121 -3.22 -12.83 4.56
C CYS A 121 -2.77 -13.46 5.87
N LEU A 122 -1.74 -14.31 5.84
CA LEU A 122 -1.17 -14.93 7.04
C LEU A 122 -0.38 -13.98 7.94
N ARG A 123 -0.18 -12.71 7.55
CA ARG A 123 0.53 -11.76 8.41
C ARG A 123 -0.33 -11.32 9.60
N VAL A 124 -1.63 -11.57 9.60
CA VAL A 124 -2.55 -11.16 10.65
C VAL A 124 -3.20 -12.39 11.30
N SER A 125 -3.23 -12.44 12.62
CA SER A 125 -3.76 -13.60 13.36
C SER A 125 -5.29 -13.66 13.38
N ASN A 126 -5.98 -12.51 13.25
CA ASN A 126 -7.44 -12.42 13.25
C ASN A 126 -7.93 -11.81 11.93
N ALA A 127 -8.85 -12.51 11.24
CA ALA A 127 -9.40 -12.06 9.97
C ALA A 127 -10.14 -10.70 10.06
N GLN A 128 -10.71 -10.36 11.22
CA GLN A 128 -11.39 -9.06 11.42
C GLN A 128 -10.43 -7.86 11.33
N ASN A 129 -9.13 -8.11 11.55
CA ASN A 129 -8.09 -7.10 11.52
C ASN A 129 -7.36 -7.06 10.15
N LEU A 130 -7.83 -7.84 9.17
CA LEU A 130 -7.30 -7.88 7.82
C LEU A 130 -8.24 -7.14 6.87
N HIS A 131 -7.74 -6.06 6.28
CA HIS A 131 -8.51 -5.26 5.33
C HIS A 131 -7.92 -5.44 3.93
N ILE A 132 -8.71 -5.91 2.97
CA ILE A 132 -8.25 -6.13 1.60
C ILE A 132 -8.89 -5.11 0.68
N LEU A 133 -8.05 -4.33 -0.01
CA LEU A 133 -8.48 -3.43 -1.09
C LEU A 133 -8.30 -4.17 -2.41
N ALA A 134 -9.38 -4.63 -3.02
CA ALA A 134 -9.36 -5.28 -4.33
C ALA A 134 -10.42 -4.66 -5.25
N PRO A 135 -10.07 -4.18 -6.46
CA PRO A 135 -11.04 -3.69 -7.42
C PRO A 135 -12.05 -4.80 -7.73
N ASN A 136 -13.34 -4.50 -7.57
CA ASN A 136 -14.44 -5.47 -7.77
C ASN A 136 -14.40 -6.70 -6.84
N GLY A 137 -13.65 -6.65 -5.74
CA GLY A 137 -13.52 -7.74 -4.78
C GLY A 137 -12.81 -8.99 -5.33
N LYS A 138 -12.08 -8.88 -6.43
CA LYS A 138 -11.40 -10.01 -7.09
C LYS A 138 -9.95 -9.66 -7.42
N THR A 139 -9.11 -10.70 -7.46
CA THR A 139 -7.70 -10.59 -7.87
C THR A 139 -7.30 -11.83 -8.66
N TYR A 140 -6.29 -11.72 -9.52
CA TYR A 140 -5.79 -12.85 -10.31
C TYR A 140 -4.75 -13.62 -9.51
N ASN A 141 -4.91 -14.94 -9.43
CA ASN A 141 -3.85 -15.82 -8.97
C ASN A 141 -2.91 -16.09 -10.15
N ILE A 142 -1.74 -15.44 -10.15
CA ILE A 142 -0.74 -15.64 -11.21
C ILE A 142 0.04 -16.92 -10.90
N VAL A 143 -0.18 -17.96 -11.70
CA VAL A 143 0.56 -19.23 -11.63
C VAL A 143 1.37 -19.40 -12.91
N TYR A 144 2.69 -19.52 -12.76
CA TYR A 144 3.58 -19.84 -13.88
C TYR A 144 3.55 -21.35 -14.12
N SER A 145 3.16 -21.76 -15.32
CA SER A 145 3.07 -23.19 -15.70
C SER A 145 4.39 -23.94 -15.57
N SER A 146 5.54 -23.25 -15.64
CA SER A 146 6.87 -23.82 -15.42
C SER A 146 7.09 -24.40 -14.01
N VAL A 147 6.28 -23.99 -13.02
CA VAL A 147 6.39 -24.39 -11.61
C VAL A 147 5.46 -25.57 -11.27
N LEU A 148 4.47 -25.87 -12.12
CA LEU A 148 3.48 -26.94 -11.92
C LEU A 148 3.92 -28.31 -12.47
N LYS A 149 5.24 -28.59 -12.45
CA LYS A 149 5.78 -29.87 -12.93
C LYS A 149 5.39 -31.05 -12.05
#